data_AF-A0A520BF94-F1
#
_entry.id   AF-A0A520BF94-F1
#
_cell.length_a   1.000
_cell.length_b   1.000
_cell.length_c   1.000
_cell.angle_alpha   90.00
_cell.angle_beta   90.00
_cell.angle_gamma   90.00
#
_symmetry.space_group_name_H-M   'P 1'
#
loop_
_entity.id
_entity.type
_entity.pdbx_description
1 polymer ?
#
loop_
_entity_poly.entity_id
_entity_poly.type
_entity_poly.pdbx_seq_one_letter_code
_entity_poly.pdbx_strand_id
1 'polypeptide(L)'
;IAPASQNGKVMYTTYWTKTMQDKQATILQNQKFYQTGSDGVRRMFSFYDYDYQPTAQGGNLEVFAKRGSLNGLTRVYFLVAGGTASASELLINNLKPVMDVKLIGRKTYGKPVGFFSLRIDKKDLYIPQFQTKNQSGFGDYFDGMAVDKDVVDDLTKDFGDPSEKLLAQALNYSATGAFTSYLKESTLSSTSGVSRQVIDSNNEKLDHEFKGMIETRKMKLK
;
A
#
# COMPACT_ATOMS: atom_id res chain seq x y z
N ILE A 1 -9.20 11.62 3.14
CA ILE A 1 -8.70 11.92 1.78
C ILE A 1 -9.74 11.50 0.76
N ALA A 2 -10.18 10.22 0.76
CA ALA A 2 -11.32 9.81 -0.05
C ALA A 2 -12.56 10.73 0.15
N PRO A 3 -13.35 10.97 -0.91
CA PRO A 3 -14.56 11.79 -0.81
C PRO A 3 -15.53 11.29 0.27
N ALA A 4 -16.26 12.21 0.91
CA ALA A 4 -17.22 11.87 1.96
C ALA A 4 -18.32 10.90 1.48
N SER A 5 -18.66 10.94 0.19
CA SER A 5 -19.61 10.02 -0.47
C SER A 5 -19.13 8.56 -0.53
N GLN A 6 -17.87 8.29 -0.19
CA GLN A 6 -17.35 6.93 -0.07
C GLN A 6 -17.49 6.35 1.33
N ASN A 7 -17.88 7.13 2.33
CA ASN A 7 -18.00 6.64 3.70
C ASN A 7 -18.95 5.44 3.79
N GLY A 8 -18.49 4.34 4.39
CA GLY A 8 -19.22 3.07 4.48
C GLY A 8 -19.17 2.20 3.23
N LYS A 9 -18.64 2.68 2.10
CA LYS A 9 -18.43 1.86 0.90
C LYS A 9 -17.16 1.04 1.04
N VAL A 10 -17.11 -0.06 0.28
CA VAL A 10 -15.93 -0.93 0.19
C VAL A 10 -14.71 -0.08 -0.16
N MET A 11 -13.63 -0.26 0.59
CA MET A 11 -12.31 0.27 0.28
C MET A 11 -11.52 -0.80 -0.46
N TYR A 12 -11.40 -1.97 0.16
CA TYR A 12 -10.79 -3.15 -0.43
C TYR A 12 -11.31 -4.44 0.19
N THR A 13 -11.13 -5.53 -0.53
CA THR A 13 -11.39 -6.89 -0.08
C THR A 13 -10.09 -7.68 -0.03
N THR A 14 -9.89 -8.46 1.03
CA THR A 14 -8.77 -9.36 1.25
C THR A 14 -9.13 -10.74 0.71
N TYR A 15 -8.33 -11.25 -0.22
CA TYR A 15 -8.48 -12.57 -0.84
C TYR A 15 -7.35 -13.46 -0.35
N TRP A 16 -7.64 -14.31 0.63
CA TRP A 16 -6.72 -15.32 1.15
C TRP A 16 -6.51 -16.44 0.14
N THR A 17 -5.46 -17.25 0.32
CA THR A 17 -5.27 -18.45 -0.53
C THR A 17 -6.50 -19.37 -0.50
N LYS A 18 -6.76 -20.07 -1.61
CA LYS A 18 -7.88 -21.03 -1.71
C LYS A 18 -7.81 -22.10 -0.62
N THR A 19 -6.60 -22.56 -0.29
CA THR A 19 -6.34 -23.52 0.79
C THR A 19 -6.84 -23.01 2.15
N MET A 20 -6.71 -21.71 2.44
CA MET A 20 -7.23 -21.12 3.67
C MET A 20 -8.75 -20.94 3.61
N GLN A 21 -9.28 -20.47 2.47
CA GLN A 21 -10.72 -20.31 2.25
C GLN A 21 -11.48 -21.63 2.40
N ASP A 22 -10.89 -22.74 1.96
CA ASP A 22 -11.48 -24.08 1.98
C ASP A 22 -11.22 -24.85 3.28
N LYS A 23 -10.64 -24.19 4.29
CA LYS A 23 -10.22 -24.82 5.57
C LYS A 23 -9.30 -26.03 5.35
N GLN A 24 -8.40 -25.98 4.37
CA GLN A 24 -7.43 -27.04 4.10
C GLN A 24 -6.01 -26.70 4.62
N ALA A 25 -5.79 -25.48 5.12
CA ALA A 25 -4.52 -25.05 5.68
C ALA A 25 -4.31 -25.59 7.11
N THR A 26 -4.14 -26.91 7.26
CA THR A 26 -4.10 -27.60 8.57
C THR A 26 -2.96 -27.13 9.49
N ILE A 27 -1.84 -26.63 8.93
CA ILE A 27 -0.75 -26.02 9.72
C ILE A 27 -1.24 -24.89 10.65
N LEU A 28 -2.33 -24.21 10.27
CA LEU A 28 -2.90 -23.12 11.06
C LEU A 28 -3.52 -23.59 12.39
N GLN A 29 -3.83 -24.88 12.53
CA GLN A 29 -4.33 -25.46 13.79
C GLN A 29 -3.26 -25.38 14.90
N ASN A 30 -1.99 -25.35 14.51
CA ASN A 30 -0.84 -25.21 15.41
C ASN A 30 -0.45 -23.75 15.66
N GLN A 31 -1.05 -22.79 14.93
CA GLN A 31 -0.80 -21.36 15.10
C GLN A 31 -1.77 -20.80 16.13
N LYS A 32 -1.50 -21.09 17.41
CA LYS A 32 -2.41 -20.80 18.53
C LYS A 32 -2.19 -19.41 19.12
N PHE A 33 -3.28 -18.80 19.55
CA PHE A 33 -3.27 -17.51 20.24
C PHE A 33 -4.43 -17.42 21.24
N TYR A 34 -4.36 -16.47 22.16
CA TYR A 34 -5.45 -16.19 23.08
C TYR A 34 -6.24 -14.97 22.63
N GLN A 35 -7.56 -15.06 22.67
CA GLN A 35 -8.46 -13.93 22.43
C GLN A 35 -9.59 -13.92 23.46
N THR A 36 -9.95 -12.72 23.89
CA THR A 36 -11.14 -12.49 24.72
C THR A 36 -12.36 -12.39 23.81
N GLY A 37 -13.34 -13.25 24.03
CA GLY A 37 -14.61 -13.24 23.32
C GLY A 37 -15.46 -12.01 23.68
N SER A 38 -16.57 -11.83 22.96
CA SER A 38 -17.56 -10.78 23.26
C SER A 38 -18.19 -10.93 24.65
N ASP A 39 -18.15 -12.13 25.22
CA ASP A 39 -18.58 -12.47 26.56
C ASP A 39 -17.55 -12.15 27.66
N GLY A 40 -16.42 -11.55 27.30
CA GLY A 40 -15.35 -11.20 28.23
C GLY A 40 -14.47 -12.38 28.66
N VAL A 41 -14.72 -13.59 28.15
CA VAL A 41 -13.97 -14.79 28.52
C VAL A 41 -12.78 -14.98 27.57
N ARG A 42 -11.59 -15.14 28.15
CA ARG A 42 -10.35 -15.42 27.40
C ARG A 42 -10.27 -16.90 27.04
N ARG A 43 -10.18 -17.20 25.74
CA ARG A 43 -10.08 -18.57 25.22
C ARG A 43 -8.86 -18.70 24.30
N MET A 44 -8.42 -19.94 24.12
CA MET A 44 -7.39 -20.28 23.15
C MET A 44 -8.05 -20.61 21.81
N PHE A 45 -7.56 -20.00 20.75
CA PHE A 45 -7.96 -20.22 19.37
C PHE A 45 -6.71 -20.54 18.53
N SER A 46 -6.93 -20.90 17.29
CA SER A 46 -5.91 -21.08 16.27
C SER A 46 -6.26 -20.27 15.02
N PHE A 47 -5.27 -19.94 14.20
CA PHE A 47 -5.53 -19.26 12.93
C PHE A 47 -6.44 -20.07 12.01
N TYR A 48 -6.54 -21.39 12.22
CA TYR A 48 -7.48 -22.24 11.49
C TYR A 48 -8.94 -21.90 11.76
N ASP A 49 -9.25 -21.27 12.89
CA ASP A 49 -10.64 -20.96 13.29
C ASP A 49 -11.22 -19.76 12.51
N TYR A 50 -10.37 -18.90 11.95
CA TYR A 50 -10.80 -17.71 11.22
C TYR A 50 -11.55 -18.02 9.91
N ASP A 51 -12.55 -17.21 9.59
CA ASP A 51 -13.25 -17.25 8.31
C ASP A 51 -12.46 -16.46 7.27
N TYR A 52 -11.89 -17.17 6.30
CA TYR A 52 -11.04 -16.59 5.26
C TYR A 52 -11.81 -16.23 3.98
N GLN A 53 -13.14 -16.35 3.98
CA GLN A 53 -13.95 -15.98 2.84
C GLN A 53 -13.86 -14.47 2.57
N PRO A 54 -13.73 -14.02 1.31
CA PRO A 54 -13.54 -12.62 0.94
C PRO A 54 -14.86 -11.82 1.05
N THR A 55 -15.43 -11.78 2.26
CA THR A 55 -16.75 -11.23 2.56
C THR A 55 -16.71 -10.38 3.82
N ALA A 56 -17.74 -9.53 4.01
CA ALA A 56 -17.91 -8.76 5.24
C ALA A 56 -18.14 -9.66 6.46
N GLN A 57 -18.87 -10.77 6.29
CA GLN A 57 -19.12 -11.76 7.33
C GLN A 57 -17.83 -12.45 7.79
N GLY A 58 -16.92 -12.72 6.86
CA GLY A 58 -15.58 -13.22 7.15
C GLY A 58 -14.63 -12.17 7.74
N GLY A 59 -15.03 -10.90 7.82
CA GLY A 59 -14.17 -9.81 8.27
C GLY A 59 -13.07 -9.42 7.28
N ASN A 60 -13.18 -9.87 6.02
CA ASN A 60 -12.17 -9.68 4.98
C ASN A 60 -12.52 -8.55 3.98
N LEU A 61 -13.49 -7.72 4.33
CA LEU A 61 -13.91 -6.56 3.55
C LEU A 61 -13.76 -5.32 4.43
N GLU A 62 -12.93 -4.38 3.98
CA GLU A 62 -12.71 -3.11 4.64
C GLU A 62 -13.48 -2.00 3.95
N VAL A 63 -14.00 -1.06 4.73
CA VAL A 63 -14.78 0.07 4.24
C VAL A 63 -14.07 1.39 4.50
N PHE A 64 -14.33 2.40 3.67
CA PHE A 64 -13.90 3.74 3.98
C PHE A 64 -14.60 4.25 5.24
N ALA A 65 -13.83 4.65 6.24
CA ALA A 65 -14.31 5.36 7.42
C ALA A 65 -13.81 6.80 7.37
N LYS A 66 -14.69 7.74 7.02
CA LYS A 66 -14.36 9.17 6.96
C LYS A 66 -14.06 9.67 8.37
N ARG A 67 -12.85 10.23 8.54
CA ARG A 67 -12.42 10.90 9.77
C ARG A 67 -12.15 12.38 9.49
N GLY A 68 -12.34 13.23 10.49
CA GLY A 68 -12.09 14.67 10.45
C GLY A 68 -12.99 15.46 9.47
N SER A 69 -12.76 16.77 9.40
CA SER A 69 -13.57 17.73 8.65
C SER A 69 -13.10 18.00 7.22
N LEU A 70 -11.91 17.53 6.81
CA LEU A 70 -11.39 17.76 5.46
C LEU A 70 -12.30 17.13 4.40
N ASN A 71 -12.88 17.96 3.55
CA ASN A 71 -13.86 17.60 2.51
C ASN A 71 -13.55 18.37 1.22
N GLY A 72 -14.16 17.97 0.10
CA GLY A 72 -14.03 18.66 -1.19
C GLY A 72 -12.72 18.41 -1.95
N LEU A 73 -11.85 17.51 -1.47
CA LEU A 73 -10.69 17.08 -2.24
C LEU A 73 -11.13 16.32 -3.49
N THR A 74 -10.73 16.82 -4.65
CA THR A 74 -10.98 16.18 -5.94
C THR A 74 -9.78 15.38 -6.45
N ARG A 75 -8.58 15.73 -5.98
CA ARG A 75 -7.30 15.14 -6.41
C ARG A 75 -6.33 14.92 -5.26
N VAL A 76 -5.49 13.90 -5.39
CA VAL A 76 -4.31 13.66 -4.54
C VAL A 76 -3.10 13.35 -5.42
N TYR A 77 -1.92 13.85 -4.99
CA TYR A 77 -0.64 13.57 -5.62
C TYR A 77 0.17 12.65 -4.70
N PHE A 78 0.69 11.56 -5.24
CA PHE A 78 1.63 10.67 -4.58
C PHE A 78 3.01 10.83 -5.20
N LEU A 79 3.97 11.19 -4.37
CA LEU A 79 5.38 11.20 -4.73
C LEU A 79 5.93 9.81 -4.40
N VAL A 80 6.38 9.08 -5.42
CA VAL A 80 6.71 7.65 -5.32
C VAL A 80 8.08 7.35 -5.87
N ALA A 81 8.71 6.30 -5.32
CA ALA A 81 9.99 5.78 -5.76
C ALA A 81 9.87 4.26 -5.99
N GLY A 82 10.94 3.64 -6.51
CA GLY A 82 11.00 2.18 -6.70
C GLY A 82 10.77 1.38 -5.42
N GLY A 83 11.07 1.98 -4.25
CA GLY A 83 10.81 1.40 -2.94
C GLY A 83 9.36 1.49 -2.45
N THR A 84 8.47 2.25 -3.11
CA THR A 84 7.06 2.36 -2.70
C THR A 84 6.38 0.99 -2.87
N ALA A 85 6.04 0.36 -1.74
CA ALA A 85 5.56 -1.02 -1.70
C ALA A 85 4.42 -1.22 -0.68
N SER A 86 3.66 -2.31 -0.84
CA SER A 86 2.71 -2.81 0.18
C SER A 86 1.64 -1.79 0.59
N ALA A 87 1.59 -1.35 1.86
CA ALA A 87 0.49 -0.52 2.37
C ALA A 87 0.34 0.82 1.64
N SER A 88 1.45 1.41 1.21
CA SER A 88 1.46 2.64 0.40
C SER A 88 0.82 2.42 -0.98
N GLU A 89 1.13 1.29 -1.61
CA GLU A 89 0.50 0.91 -2.88
C GLU A 89 -0.99 0.58 -2.70
N LEU A 90 -1.35 -0.10 -1.61
CA LEU A 90 -2.76 -0.37 -1.29
C LEU A 90 -3.55 0.94 -1.12
N LEU A 91 -2.99 1.93 -0.41
CA LEU A 91 -3.61 3.24 -0.28
C LEU A 91 -3.86 3.89 -1.65
N ILE A 92 -2.84 3.92 -2.51
CA ILE A 92 -2.94 4.44 -3.88
C ILE A 92 -4.03 3.68 -4.66
N ASN A 93 -4.00 2.34 -4.61
CA ASN A 93 -4.94 1.47 -5.32
C ASN A 93 -6.40 1.72 -4.92
N ASN A 94 -6.63 1.98 -3.64
CA ASN A 94 -7.97 2.18 -3.09
C ASN A 94 -8.54 3.56 -3.46
N LEU A 95 -7.68 4.57 -3.65
CA LEU A 95 -8.12 5.92 -4.02
C LEU A 95 -8.40 6.08 -5.53
N LYS A 96 -7.68 5.35 -6.39
CA LYS A 96 -7.84 5.42 -7.87
C LYS A 96 -9.30 5.32 -8.36
N PRO A 97 -10.16 4.42 -7.86
CA PRO A 97 -11.54 4.32 -8.34
C PRO A 97 -12.50 5.35 -7.73
N VAL A 98 -12.05 6.19 -6.79
CA VAL A 98 -12.93 7.12 -6.05
C VAL A 98 -12.55 8.59 -6.16
N MET A 99 -11.37 8.91 -6.67
CA MET A 99 -10.91 10.29 -6.88
C MET A 99 -9.78 10.34 -7.91
N ASP A 100 -9.42 11.55 -8.35
CA ASP A 100 -8.27 11.72 -9.22
C ASP A 100 -6.97 11.50 -8.43
N VAL A 101 -6.12 10.61 -8.92
CA VAL A 101 -4.88 10.20 -8.28
C VAL A 101 -3.76 10.40 -9.29
N LYS A 102 -2.73 11.17 -8.90
CA LYS A 102 -1.54 11.41 -9.71
C LYS A 102 -0.30 10.85 -9.05
N LEU A 103 0.45 10.02 -9.78
CA LEU A 103 1.71 9.44 -9.33
C LEU A 103 2.86 10.15 -10.03
N ILE A 104 3.82 10.65 -9.25
CA ILE A 104 4.98 11.40 -9.71
C ILE A 104 6.23 10.74 -9.13
N GLY A 105 7.25 10.52 -9.94
CA GLY A 105 8.51 9.90 -9.53
C GLY A 105 8.79 8.63 -10.31
N ARG A 106 9.04 7.49 -9.65
CA ARG A 106 9.36 6.21 -10.32
C ARG A 106 8.21 5.20 -10.18
N LYS A 107 8.14 4.26 -11.12
CA LYS A 107 7.25 3.09 -11.03
C LYS A 107 7.42 2.41 -9.67
N THR A 108 6.31 2.07 -9.01
CA THR A 108 6.33 1.46 -7.66
C THR A 108 6.83 0.01 -7.70
N TYR A 109 6.98 -0.61 -6.53
CA TYR A 109 7.57 -1.95 -6.39
C TYR A 109 6.68 -3.08 -6.94
N GLY A 110 5.36 -3.02 -6.68
CA GLY A 110 4.41 -4.02 -7.14
C GLY A 110 4.12 -5.15 -6.14
N LYS A 111 3.76 -4.82 -4.90
CA LYS A 111 3.46 -5.81 -3.84
C LYS A 111 2.02 -5.71 -3.35
N PRO A 112 1.04 -6.28 -4.09
CA PRO A 112 -0.38 -6.30 -3.69
C PRO A 112 -0.73 -7.40 -2.66
N VAL A 113 0.28 -7.97 -2.00
CA VAL A 113 0.15 -9.15 -1.13
C VAL A 113 0.59 -8.85 0.29
N GLY A 114 0.06 -9.63 1.22
CA GLY A 114 0.44 -9.59 2.63
C GLY A 114 0.38 -10.96 3.28
N PHE A 115 0.69 -10.97 4.57
CA PHE A 115 0.88 -12.18 5.35
C PHE A 115 0.78 -11.92 6.86
N PHE A 116 0.58 -12.97 7.63
CA PHE A 116 0.96 -13.09 9.03
C PHE A 116 2.06 -14.15 9.14
N SER A 117 2.86 -14.08 10.21
CA SER A 117 3.92 -15.05 10.48
C SER A 117 3.37 -16.44 10.80
N LEU A 118 3.98 -17.48 10.25
CA LEU A 118 3.79 -18.86 10.67
C LEU A 118 4.96 -19.29 11.56
N ARG A 119 4.70 -19.60 12.82
CA ARG A 119 5.72 -20.10 13.75
C ARG A 119 6.00 -21.57 13.46
N ILE A 120 7.23 -21.89 13.10
CA ILE A 120 7.75 -23.25 12.92
C ILE A 120 8.99 -23.38 13.80
N ASP A 121 8.91 -24.24 14.82
CA ASP A 121 9.92 -24.37 15.88
C ASP A 121 10.32 -23.02 16.48
N LYS A 122 11.55 -22.57 16.23
CA LYS A 122 12.14 -21.33 16.74
C LYS A 122 12.20 -20.23 15.67
N LYS A 123 11.48 -20.37 14.55
CA LYS A 123 11.53 -19.46 13.41
C LYS A 123 10.13 -18.99 13.00
N ASP A 124 10.06 -17.77 12.49
CA ASP A 124 8.87 -17.20 11.86
C ASP A 124 9.02 -17.26 10.34
N LEU A 125 8.09 -17.93 9.69
CA LEU A 125 7.99 -18.00 8.23
C LEU A 125 7.00 -16.94 7.74
N TYR A 126 7.47 -16.08 6.83
CA TYR A 126 6.67 -15.06 6.17
C TYR A 126 6.53 -15.42 4.69
N ILE A 127 5.33 -15.81 4.29
CA ILE A 127 4.98 -16.16 2.90
C ILE A 127 3.70 -15.42 2.51
N PRO A 128 3.57 -14.92 1.27
CA PRO A 128 2.31 -14.33 0.81
C PRO A 128 1.12 -15.27 1.06
N GLN A 129 0.12 -14.79 1.78
CA GLN A 129 -1.06 -15.55 2.16
C GLN A 129 -2.36 -14.93 1.63
N PHE A 130 -2.34 -13.65 1.27
CA PHE A 130 -3.47 -12.97 0.68
C PHE A 130 -3.04 -11.92 -0.35
N GLN A 131 -4.00 -11.55 -1.20
CA GLN A 131 -3.95 -10.38 -2.06
C GLN A 131 -5.10 -9.43 -1.69
N THR A 132 -4.91 -8.13 -1.85
CA THR A 132 -5.98 -7.14 -1.71
C THR A 132 -6.46 -6.61 -3.04
N LYS A 133 -7.78 -6.42 -3.21
CA LYS A 133 -8.38 -5.78 -4.40
C LYS A 133 -9.25 -4.60 -3.97
N ASN A 134 -9.14 -3.47 -4.67
CA ASN A 134 -9.94 -2.27 -4.37
C ASN A 134 -11.43 -2.48 -4.65
N GLN A 135 -12.25 -1.46 -4.40
CA GLN A 135 -13.70 -1.51 -4.64
C GLN A 135 -14.13 -1.86 -6.08
N SER A 136 -13.24 -1.71 -7.06
CA SER A 136 -13.48 -2.08 -8.46
C SER A 136 -12.98 -3.49 -8.80
N GLY A 137 -12.53 -4.25 -7.80
CA GLY A 137 -11.97 -5.59 -7.99
C GLY A 137 -10.56 -5.61 -8.56
N PHE A 138 -9.85 -4.48 -8.63
CA PHE A 138 -8.49 -4.41 -9.16
C PHE A 138 -7.44 -4.52 -8.05
N GLY A 139 -6.44 -5.38 -8.26
CA GLY A 139 -5.31 -5.57 -7.34
C GLY A 139 -4.05 -6.16 -7.98
N ASP A 140 -4.00 -6.26 -9.31
CA ASP A 140 -2.97 -7.04 -10.02
C ASP A 140 -1.78 -6.16 -10.45
N TYR A 141 -1.37 -5.22 -9.60
CA TYR A 141 -0.23 -4.32 -9.85
C TYR A 141 1.13 -4.96 -9.50
N PHE A 142 1.32 -6.25 -9.80
CA PHE A 142 2.56 -6.99 -9.49
C PHE A 142 3.80 -6.44 -10.19
N ASP A 143 3.62 -5.77 -11.34
CA ASP A 143 4.72 -5.11 -12.07
C ASP A 143 5.03 -3.69 -11.55
N GLY A 144 4.34 -3.26 -10.49
CA GLY A 144 4.34 -1.88 -10.01
C GLY A 144 3.32 -1.00 -10.73
N MET A 145 2.92 0.08 -10.08
CA MET A 145 2.05 1.10 -10.66
C MET A 145 2.87 2.07 -11.50
N ALA A 146 2.47 2.22 -12.77
CA ALA A 146 3.00 3.27 -13.63
C ALA A 146 2.70 4.67 -13.05
N VAL A 147 3.63 5.60 -13.28
CA VAL A 147 3.53 6.99 -12.85
C VAL A 147 2.95 7.85 -13.98
N ASP A 148 2.20 8.89 -13.64
CA ASP A 148 1.74 9.90 -14.60
C ASP A 148 2.90 10.80 -15.04
N LYS A 149 3.90 10.99 -14.17
CA LYS A 149 5.10 11.80 -14.45
C LYS A 149 6.34 11.11 -13.92
N ASP A 150 7.15 10.62 -14.85
CA ASP A 150 8.45 10.04 -14.51
C ASP A 150 9.51 11.15 -14.34
N VAL A 151 10.02 11.30 -13.12
CA VAL A 151 11.05 12.29 -12.75
C VAL A 151 11.96 11.69 -11.68
N VAL A 152 13.25 11.98 -11.76
CA VAL A 152 14.23 11.57 -10.75
C VAL A 152 14.10 12.42 -9.50
N ASP A 153 14.18 11.76 -8.34
CA ASP A 153 14.19 12.41 -7.03
C ASP A 153 15.34 13.43 -6.87
N ASP A 154 15.17 14.38 -5.95
CA ASP A 154 16.18 15.39 -5.62
C ASP A 154 16.58 15.33 -4.15
N LEU A 155 17.55 14.47 -3.86
CA LEU A 155 18.10 14.27 -2.51
C LEU A 155 18.92 15.46 -1.99
N THR A 156 19.05 16.54 -2.76
CA THR A 156 19.78 17.75 -2.34
C THR A 156 18.86 18.77 -1.67
N LYS A 157 17.55 18.49 -1.64
CA LYS A 157 16.51 19.37 -1.12
C LYS A 157 15.78 18.73 0.05
N ASP A 158 15.39 19.56 1.01
CA ASP A 158 14.60 19.12 2.15
C ASP A 158 13.14 18.81 1.75
N PHE A 159 12.50 17.92 2.50
CA PHE A 159 11.08 17.68 2.34
C PHE A 159 10.27 18.96 2.53
N GLY A 160 9.43 19.28 1.55
CA GLY A 160 8.58 20.47 1.56
C GLY A 160 9.20 21.69 0.86
N ASP A 161 10.46 21.65 0.43
CA ASP A 161 11.01 22.69 -0.46
C ASP A 161 10.23 22.67 -1.79
N PRO A 162 9.50 23.73 -2.16
CA PRO A 162 8.72 23.78 -3.40
C PRO A 162 9.55 23.62 -4.68
N SER A 163 10.88 23.75 -4.58
CA SER A 163 11.84 23.53 -5.67
C SER A 163 12.36 22.09 -5.75
N GLU A 164 12.06 21.22 -4.78
CA GLU A 164 12.28 19.77 -4.90
C GLU A 164 11.49 19.24 -6.11
N LYS A 165 12.13 18.43 -6.94
CA LYS A 165 11.65 18.08 -8.28
C LYS A 165 10.27 17.42 -8.28
N LEU A 166 10.00 16.46 -7.39
CA LEU A 166 8.74 15.72 -7.34
C LEU A 166 7.61 16.63 -6.83
N LEU A 167 7.86 17.39 -5.76
CA LEU A 167 6.91 18.35 -5.22
C LEU A 167 6.62 19.49 -6.22
N ALA A 168 7.64 20.01 -6.90
CA ALA A 168 7.48 21.04 -7.92
C ALA A 168 6.54 20.60 -9.05
N GLN A 169 6.60 19.33 -9.48
CA GLN A 169 5.66 18.79 -10.47
C GLN A 169 4.22 18.76 -9.94
N ALA A 170 4.03 18.36 -8.67
CA ALA A 170 2.70 18.32 -8.06
C ALA A 170 2.10 19.72 -7.96
N LEU A 171 2.88 20.70 -7.49
CA LEU A 171 2.48 22.10 -7.38
C LEU A 171 2.16 22.70 -8.76
N ASN A 172 3.01 22.44 -9.77
CA ASN A 172 2.75 22.91 -11.13
C ASN A 172 1.47 22.32 -11.72
N TYR A 173 1.25 21.01 -11.58
CA TYR A 173 0.02 20.39 -12.07
C TYR A 173 -1.20 20.94 -11.32
N SER A 174 -1.09 21.15 -10.01
CA SER A 174 -2.19 21.72 -9.22
C SER A 174 -2.58 23.12 -9.70
N ALA A 175 -1.62 23.94 -10.14
CA ALA A 175 -1.86 25.29 -10.62
C ALA A 175 -2.30 25.35 -12.09
N THR A 176 -1.80 24.47 -12.95
CA THR A 176 -1.91 24.60 -14.42
C THR A 176 -2.70 23.48 -15.10
N GLY A 177 -2.93 22.36 -14.39
CA GLY A 177 -3.53 21.16 -14.96
C GLY A 177 -2.58 20.30 -15.81
N ALA A 178 -1.28 20.61 -15.86
CA ALA A 178 -0.29 19.86 -16.63
C ALA A 178 1.03 19.66 -15.87
N PHE A 179 1.76 18.59 -16.20
CA PHE A 179 3.15 18.44 -15.77
C PHE A 179 4.06 19.32 -16.61
N THR A 180 5.17 19.77 -16.03
CA THR A 180 6.18 20.45 -16.83
C THR A 180 6.85 19.45 -17.78
N SER A 181 7.01 19.84 -19.03
CA SER A 181 7.80 19.09 -20.01
C SER A 181 9.31 19.15 -19.71
N TYR A 182 9.74 20.14 -18.92
CA TYR A 182 11.14 20.45 -18.67
C TYR A 182 11.38 20.79 -17.19
N LEU A 183 11.81 19.81 -16.40
CA LEU A 183 12.95 20.07 -15.51
C LEU A 183 14.14 19.59 -16.33
N LYS A 184 15.12 20.47 -16.61
CA LYS A 184 16.32 20.18 -17.42
C LYS A 184 16.96 18.82 -17.06
N GLU A 185 16.54 17.73 -17.70
CA GLU A 185 17.31 16.49 -17.77
C GLU A 185 18.33 16.55 -18.93
N SER A 186 18.23 17.58 -19.78
CA SER A 186 19.14 17.89 -20.88
C SER A 186 20.13 19.01 -20.53
N THR A 187 20.84 18.90 -19.41
CA THR A 187 22.24 19.34 -19.46
C THR A 187 23.06 18.11 -19.77
N LEU A 188 23.43 17.95 -21.05
CA LEU A 188 24.72 17.38 -21.44
C LEU A 188 25.83 18.28 -20.83
N SER A 189 25.91 18.31 -19.51
CA SER A 189 27.04 18.88 -18.79
C SER A 189 27.95 17.70 -18.51
N SER A 190 29.13 17.72 -19.12
CA SER A 190 30.26 16.81 -18.87
C SER A 190 30.86 16.96 -17.46
N THR A 191 30.09 17.47 -16.49
CA THR A 191 30.49 17.73 -15.11
C THR A 191 29.45 17.17 -14.14
N SER A 192 29.63 15.90 -13.77
CA SER A 192 29.26 15.28 -12.47
C SER A 192 27.93 15.69 -11.81
N GLY A 193 26.80 15.42 -12.47
CA GLY A 193 25.54 15.17 -11.75
C GLY A 193 25.50 13.73 -11.25
N VAL A 194 24.95 13.49 -10.05
CA VAL A 194 24.72 12.12 -9.56
C VAL A 194 23.79 11.40 -10.54
N SER A 195 24.19 10.22 -11.02
CA SER A 195 23.39 9.50 -12.01
C SER A 195 22.06 9.03 -11.41
N ARG A 196 21.04 8.92 -12.25
CA ARG A 196 19.72 8.40 -11.86
C ARG A 196 19.81 7.05 -11.12
N GLN A 197 20.66 6.16 -11.60
CA GLN A 197 20.90 4.85 -10.96
C GLN A 197 21.45 5.01 -9.54
N VAL A 198 22.34 5.97 -9.30
CA VAL A 198 22.87 6.24 -7.96
C VAL A 198 21.79 6.84 -7.06
N ILE A 199 20.94 7.74 -7.57
CA ILE A 199 19.80 8.29 -6.82
C ILE A 199 18.81 7.18 -6.44
N ASP A 200 18.42 6.34 -7.39
CA ASP A 200 17.54 5.20 -7.12
C ASP A 200 18.17 4.25 -6.09
N SER A 201 19.46 3.94 -6.22
CA SER A 201 20.19 3.09 -5.26
C SER A 201 20.26 3.72 -3.86
N ASN A 202 20.41 5.04 -3.78
CA ASN A 202 20.42 5.74 -2.49
C ASN A 202 19.02 5.74 -1.86
N ASN A 203 17.98 5.93 -2.65
CA ASN A 203 16.59 5.80 -2.20
C ASN A 203 16.27 4.39 -1.68
N GLU A 204 16.79 3.35 -2.33
CA GLU A 204 16.66 1.98 -1.84
C GLU A 204 17.44 1.74 -0.54
N LYS A 205 18.61 2.37 -0.39
CA LYS A 205 19.47 2.25 0.80
C LYS A 205 18.94 3.00 2.02
N LEU A 206 18.20 4.09 1.85
CA LEU A 206 17.55 4.79 2.97
C LEU A 206 16.48 3.93 3.66
N ASP A 207 16.13 2.79 3.07
CA ASP A 207 15.07 1.92 3.52
C ASP A 207 15.63 0.67 4.22
N HIS A 208 15.66 0.71 5.56
CA HIS A 208 16.32 -0.30 6.41
C HIS A 208 15.35 -1.20 7.20
N GLU A 209 14.05 -1.10 6.98
CA GLU A 209 13.06 -1.82 7.77
C GLU A 209 12.38 -2.96 7.02
N PHE A 210 11.73 -3.86 7.77
CA PHE A 210 10.97 -4.95 7.21
C PHE A 210 9.80 -4.44 6.37
N LYS A 211 9.84 -4.72 5.06
CA LYS A 211 8.79 -4.32 4.10
C LYS A 211 7.76 -5.42 3.96
N GLY A 212 6.76 -5.44 4.82
CA GLY A 212 5.66 -6.40 4.72
C GLY A 212 4.33 -5.81 5.13
N MET A 213 3.28 -6.11 4.36
CA MET A 213 1.93 -5.95 4.87
C MET A 213 1.67 -7.08 5.86
N ILE A 214 1.95 -6.80 7.14
CA ILE A 214 1.67 -7.72 8.24
C ILE A 214 0.20 -7.59 8.61
N GLU A 215 -0.53 -8.69 8.54
CA GLU A 215 -1.88 -8.75 9.09
C GLU A 215 -1.80 -8.77 10.62
N THR A 216 -2.16 -7.65 11.24
CA THR A 216 -2.22 -7.49 12.69
C THR A 216 -3.65 -7.23 13.19
N ARG A 217 -4.64 -7.18 12.30
CA ARG A 217 -6.04 -6.99 12.71
C ARG A 217 -6.47 -8.19 13.53
N LYS A 218 -7.21 -7.92 14.61
CA LYS A 218 -7.95 -8.96 15.31
C LYS A 218 -9.07 -9.42 14.38
N MET A 219 -8.85 -10.52 13.68
CA MET A 219 -9.88 -11.11 12.83
C MET A 219 -11.07 -11.55 13.71
N LYS A 220 -12.27 -11.45 13.15
CA LYS A 220 -13.49 -11.78 13.87
C LYS A 220 -13.63 -13.29 13.94
N LEU A 221 -13.59 -13.84 15.15
CA LEU A 221 -14.02 -15.20 15.43
C LEU A 221 -15.54 -15.17 15.57
N LYS A 222 -16.22 -16.17 14.99
CA LYS A 222 -17.65 -16.38 15.26
C LYS A 222 -17.85 -16.91 16.68
#